data_AF-A0A6G2Q876-F1
#
_entry.id   AF-A0A6G2Q876-F1
#
_cell.length_a   1.000
_cell.length_b   1.000
_cell.length_c   1.000
_cell.angle_alpha   90.00
_cell.angle_beta   90.00
_cell.angle_gamma   90.00
#
_symmetry.space_group_name_H-M   'P 1'
#
loop_
_entity.id
_entity.type
_entity.pdbx_description
1 polymer ?
#
loop_
_entity_poly.entity_id
_entity_poly.type
_entity_poly.pdbx_seq_one_letter_code
_entity_poly.pdbx_strand_id
1 'polypeptide(L)'
;MVSLISGVSLIIRSAVYWTLPAWAIYESAVVLRLLGYEGAAERWNRAVEAVQAEAAGEGRKAVWAAGNLLVVLCGLPDWQRAQEQVDVFLSACTSRHQIKEVLNDLADLRGALSVDASQLDPIVSRLEAALSQS
;
A
#
# COMPACT_ATOMS: atom_id res chain seq x y z
N MET A 1 22.39 -8.07 15.13
CA MET A 1 21.85 -8.82 13.98
C MET A 1 20.33 -8.68 14.01
N VAL A 2 19.83 -7.56 13.48
CA VAL A 2 18.40 -7.23 13.51
C VAL A 2 17.72 -7.96 12.35
N SER A 3 16.54 -8.50 12.66
CA SER A 3 15.73 -9.42 11.86
C SER A 3 15.44 -8.90 10.43
N LEU A 4 16.31 -9.23 9.47
CA LEU A 4 16.05 -9.09 8.04
C LEU A 4 14.93 -10.03 7.55
N ILE A 5 14.46 -10.95 8.40
CA ILE A 5 13.57 -12.04 8.02
C ILE A 5 12.10 -11.59 7.98
N SER A 6 11.68 -10.56 8.72
CA SER A 6 10.31 -10.04 8.63
C SER A 6 10.08 -9.10 7.45
N GLY A 7 11.11 -8.40 6.96
CA GLY A 7 10.99 -7.55 5.76
C GLY A 7 10.88 -8.34 4.45
N VAL A 8 11.33 -9.61 4.46
CA VAL A 8 11.26 -10.54 3.31
C VAL A 8 9.85 -11.14 3.16
N SER A 9 8.97 -11.02 4.16
CA SER A 9 7.58 -11.48 4.02
C SER A 9 6.76 -10.69 3.00
N LEU A 10 7.18 -9.48 2.60
CA LEU A 10 6.59 -8.77 1.45
C LEU A 10 6.83 -9.48 0.11
N ILE A 11 7.92 -10.27 0.00
CA ILE A 11 8.43 -10.78 -1.28
C ILE A 11 7.58 -11.93 -1.85
N ILE A 12 6.75 -12.60 -1.03
CA ILE A 12 6.07 -13.84 -1.44
C ILE A 12 4.62 -13.91 -0.93
N ARG A 13 3.76 -12.97 -1.32
CA ARG A 13 2.29 -13.19 -1.15
C ARG A 13 1.37 -12.81 -2.29
N SER A 14 1.78 -12.07 -3.31
CA SER A 14 0.85 -11.73 -4.40
C SER A 14 1.53 -11.58 -5.75
N ALA A 15 1.93 -12.69 -6.37
CA ALA A 15 2.36 -12.68 -7.77
C ALA A 15 1.18 -12.62 -8.78
N VAL A 16 -0.07 -12.46 -8.31
CA VAL A 16 -1.27 -12.66 -9.13
C VAL A 16 -2.02 -11.36 -9.45
N TYR A 17 -1.79 -10.26 -8.71
CA TYR A 17 -2.58 -9.03 -8.85
C TYR A 17 -1.77 -7.75 -9.14
N TRP A 18 -0.47 -7.88 -9.33
CA TRP A 18 0.43 -6.75 -9.57
C TRP A 18 1.01 -6.81 -10.99
N THR A 19 0.97 -5.70 -11.70
CA THR A 19 1.86 -5.48 -12.84
C THR A 19 3.28 -5.37 -12.25
N LEU A 20 4.15 -6.30 -12.67
CA LEU A 20 5.53 -6.46 -12.20
C LEU A 20 6.37 -5.17 -12.02
N PRO A 21 6.17 -4.05 -12.76
CA PRO A 21 7.02 -2.87 -12.59
C PRO A 21 6.72 -2.06 -11.32
N ALA A 22 5.46 -1.75 -11.01
CA ALA A 22 5.13 -0.79 -9.95
C ALA A 22 5.46 -1.32 -8.55
N TRP A 23 5.19 -2.61 -8.32
CA TRP A 23 5.51 -3.27 -7.06
C TRP A 23 7.02 -3.37 -6.81
N ALA A 24 7.80 -3.76 -7.82
CA ALA A 24 9.25 -3.83 -7.69
C ALA A 24 9.88 -2.45 -7.39
N ILE A 25 9.30 -1.37 -7.94
CA ILE A 25 9.71 0.01 -7.64
C ILE A 25 9.37 0.34 -6.18
N TYR A 26 8.18 -0.03 -5.70
CA TYR A 26 7.76 0.15 -4.31
C TYR A 26 8.64 -0.61 -3.31
N GLU A 27 8.86 -1.91 -3.50
CA GLU A 27 9.74 -2.72 -2.63
C GLU A 27 11.15 -2.15 -2.61
N SER A 28 11.67 -1.73 -3.77
CA SER A 28 12.96 -1.04 -3.83
C SER A 28 12.96 0.25 -3.02
N ALA A 29 11.86 1.03 -3.03
CA ALA A 29 11.73 2.24 -2.21
C ALA A 29 11.75 1.92 -0.71
N VAL A 30 11.03 0.88 -0.29
CA VAL A 30 11.00 0.39 1.10
C VAL A 30 12.40 -0.04 1.55
N VAL A 31 13.10 -0.86 0.76
CA VAL A 31 14.46 -1.32 1.08
C VAL A 31 15.43 -0.15 1.16
N LEU A 32 15.42 0.77 0.19
CA LEU A 32 16.29 1.95 0.20
C LEU A 32 16.04 2.83 1.44
N ARG A 33 14.78 3.00 1.83
CA ARG A 33 14.41 3.76 3.02
C ARG A 33 14.91 3.09 4.30
N LEU A 34 14.72 1.79 4.43
CA LEU A 34 15.20 1.00 5.58
C LEU A 34 16.71 1.05 5.74
N LEU A 35 17.44 1.16 4.62
CA LEU A 35 18.89 1.29 4.60
C LEU A 35 19.38 2.74 4.72
N GLY A 36 18.48 3.73 4.77
CA GLY A 36 18.82 5.15 4.92
C GLY A 36 19.46 5.78 3.68
N TYR A 37 19.23 5.22 2.48
CA TYR A 37 19.80 5.76 1.24
C TYR A 37 19.07 7.03 0.76
N GLU A 38 19.83 8.01 0.28
CA GLU A 38 19.32 9.30 -0.21
C GLU A 38 18.30 9.18 -1.37
N GLY A 39 18.43 8.15 -2.21
CA GLY A 39 17.51 7.89 -3.34
C GLY A 39 16.16 7.27 -2.96
N ALA A 40 15.91 6.99 -1.68
CA ALA A 40 14.67 6.33 -1.24
C ALA A 40 13.42 7.16 -1.58
N ALA A 41 13.47 8.48 -1.38
CA ALA A 41 12.34 9.37 -1.64
C ALA A 41 11.98 9.45 -3.13
N GLU A 42 12.98 9.58 -4.01
CA GLU A 42 12.78 9.58 -5.46
C GLU A 42 12.17 8.25 -5.92
N ARG A 43 12.71 7.13 -5.44
CA ARG A 43 12.18 5.80 -5.77
C ARG A 43 10.74 5.64 -5.29
N TRP A 44 10.41 6.18 -4.12
CA TRP A 44 9.05 6.14 -3.59
C TRP A 44 8.07 6.94 -4.45
N ASN A 45 8.44 8.17 -4.85
CA ASN A 45 7.60 8.98 -5.72
C ASN A 45 7.32 8.27 -7.06
N ARG A 46 8.33 7.60 -7.63
CA ARG A 46 8.14 6.77 -8.83
C ARG A 46 7.20 5.59 -8.60
N ALA A 47 7.18 5.01 -7.40
CA ALA A 47 6.22 3.97 -7.05
C ALA A 47 4.79 4.54 -7.03
N VAL A 48 4.60 5.71 -6.41
CA VAL A 48 3.30 6.41 -6.40
C VAL A 48 2.83 6.69 -7.82
N GLU A 49 3.68 7.25 -8.69
CA GLU A 49 3.34 7.55 -10.08
C GLU A 49 2.92 6.28 -10.85
N ALA A 50 3.67 5.20 -10.71
CA ALA A 50 3.39 3.94 -11.40
C ALA A 50 2.06 3.34 -10.94
N VAL A 51 1.82 3.24 -9.63
CA VAL A 51 0.58 2.68 -9.09
C VAL A 51 -0.61 3.59 -9.36
N GLN A 52 -0.44 4.91 -9.35
CA GLN A 52 -1.48 5.87 -9.69
C GLN A 52 -1.91 5.74 -11.16
N ALA A 53 -0.97 5.54 -12.08
CA ALA A 53 -1.28 5.30 -13.48
C ALA A 53 -2.09 4.00 -13.67
N GLU A 54 -1.78 2.95 -12.90
CA GLU A 54 -2.54 1.70 -12.92
C GLU A 54 -3.94 1.85 -12.33
N ALA A 55 -4.07 2.61 -11.23
CA ALA A 55 -5.35 2.90 -10.57
C ALA A 55 -6.29 3.76 -11.42
N ALA A 56 -5.74 4.60 -12.30
CA ALA A 56 -6.53 5.40 -13.26
C ALA A 56 -7.10 4.59 -14.44
N GLY A 57 -6.72 3.31 -14.57
CA GLY A 57 -7.27 2.41 -15.58
C GLY A 57 -8.71 1.95 -15.28
N GLU A 58 -9.14 0.90 -15.97
CA GLU A 58 -10.49 0.35 -15.84
C GLU A 58 -10.51 -1.11 -15.36
N GLY A 59 -11.65 -1.50 -14.78
CA GLY A 59 -11.94 -2.88 -14.39
C GLY A 59 -11.19 -3.34 -13.14
N ARG A 60 -11.16 -4.66 -12.95
CA ARG A 60 -10.69 -5.27 -11.69
C ARG A 60 -9.25 -4.91 -11.32
N LYS A 61 -8.36 -4.74 -12.31
CA LYS A 61 -6.96 -4.39 -12.07
C LYS A 61 -6.83 -2.98 -11.49
N ALA A 62 -7.60 -2.02 -11.99
CA ALA A 62 -7.60 -0.65 -11.49
C ALA A 62 -8.08 -0.59 -10.02
N VAL A 63 -9.07 -1.40 -9.65
CA VAL A 63 -9.54 -1.50 -8.25
C VAL A 63 -8.45 -2.05 -7.33
N TRP A 64 -7.70 -3.07 -7.76
CA TRP A 64 -6.55 -3.56 -7.00
C TRP A 64 -5.48 -2.48 -6.88
N ALA A 65 -5.13 -1.81 -7.98
CA ALA A 65 -4.18 -0.71 -7.97
C ALA A 65 -4.62 0.47 -7.07
N ALA A 66 -5.92 0.72 -6.95
CA ALA A 66 -6.44 1.74 -6.02
C ALA A 66 -6.20 1.38 -4.55
N GLY A 67 -6.32 0.10 -4.17
CA GLY A 67 -5.96 -0.38 -2.83
C GLY A 67 -4.45 -0.32 -2.60
N ASN A 68 -3.67 -0.67 -3.63
CA ASN A 68 -2.22 -0.59 -3.61
C ASN A 68 -1.73 0.85 -3.43
N LEU A 69 -2.35 1.80 -4.13
CA LEU A 69 -2.02 3.23 -4.03
C LEU A 69 -2.21 3.72 -2.60
N LEU A 70 -3.28 3.29 -1.92
CA LEU A 70 -3.50 3.61 -0.51
C LEU A 70 -2.32 3.17 0.37
N VAL A 71 -1.85 1.93 0.20
CA VAL A 71 -0.70 1.39 0.97
C VAL A 71 0.58 2.20 0.69
N VAL A 72 0.86 2.51 -0.59
CA VAL A 72 2.04 3.27 -0.98
C VAL A 72 2.00 4.70 -0.40
N LEU A 73 0.83 5.35 -0.40
CA LEU A 73 0.65 6.69 0.18
C LEU A 73 0.84 6.69 1.70
N CYS A 74 0.31 5.68 2.41
CA CYS A 74 0.54 5.50 3.85
C CYS A 74 2.03 5.33 4.17
N GLY A 75 2.77 4.63 3.32
CA GLY A 75 4.20 4.50 3.49
C GLY A 75 4.98 5.75 3.09
N LEU A 76 4.46 6.67 2.25
CA LEU A 76 5.05 7.98 1.92
C LEU A 76 4.80 9.08 2.99
N PRO A 77 4.31 8.71 4.17
CA PRO A 77 3.40 9.52 5.01
C PRO A 77 2.57 10.62 4.31
N ASP A 78 1.98 10.35 3.15
CA ASP A 78 1.10 11.31 2.46
C ASP A 78 -0.35 11.15 2.96
N TRP A 79 -0.58 11.57 4.21
CA TRP A 79 -1.80 11.27 4.96
C TRP A 79 -3.06 11.88 4.35
N GLN A 80 -2.95 13.08 3.79
CA GLN A 80 -4.08 13.72 3.14
C GLN A 80 -4.55 12.88 1.94
N ARG A 81 -3.63 12.53 1.04
CA ARG A 81 -3.98 11.71 -0.14
C ARG A 81 -4.37 10.30 0.25
N ALA A 82 -3.78 9.73 1.30
CA ALA A 82 -4.18 8.43 1.82
C ALA A 82 -5.65 8.44 2.29
N GLN A 83 -6.08 9.47 3.03
CA GLN A 83 -7.46 9.58 3.50
C GLN A 83 -8.47 9.72 2.35
N GLU A 84 -8.15 10.52 1.33
CA GLU A 84 -8.95 10.65 0.10
C GLU A 84 -9.02 9.32 -0.67
N GLN A 85 -7.88 8.60 -0.74
CA GLN A 85 -7.78 7.34 -1.46
C GLN A 85 -8.59 6.21 -0.80
N VAL A 86 -8.85 6.27 0.51
CA VAL A 86 -9.78 5.33 1.18
C VAL A 86 -11.17 5.41 0.56
N ASP A 87 -11.69 6.60 0.32
CA ASP A 87 -13.03 6.78 -0.27
C ASP A 87 -13.07 6.27 -1.72
N VAL A 88 -12.03 6.56 -2.49
CA VAL A 88 -11.88 6.07 -3.87
C VAL A 88 -11.88 4.54 -3.89
N PHE A 89 -11.04 3.92 -3.05
CA PHE A 89 -10.93 2.47 -2.98
C PHE A 89 -12.24 1.82 -2.53
N LEU A 90 -12.87 2.31 -1.45
CA LEU A 90 -14.11 1.74 -0.94
C LEU A 90 -15.28 1.88 -1.91
N SER A 91 -15.34 2.98 -2.67
CA SER A 91 -16.37 3.19 -3.70
C SER A 91 -16.19 2.27 -4.91
N ALA A 92 -14.96 1.87 -5.21
CA ALA A 92 -14.63 1.01 -6.36
C ALA A 92 -14.53 -0.48 -6.01
N CYS A 93 -14.30 -0.82 -4.73
CA CYS A 93 -14.13 -2.19 -4.30
C CYS A 93 -15.43 -2.99 -4.47
N THR A 94 -15.31 -4.23 -4.95
CA THR A 94 -16.48 -5.09 -5.24
C THR A 94 -16.49 -6.35 -4.40
N SER A 95 -15.48 -6.54 -3.54
CA SER A 95 -15.37 -7.73 -2.72
C SER A 95 -14.70 -7.47 -1.37
N ARG A 96 -15.18 -8.18 -0.35
CA ARG A 96 -14.56 -8.23 0.98
C ARG A 96 -13.11 -8.70 0.96
N HIS A 97 -12.74 -9.51 -0.03
CA HIS A 97 -11.37 -10.00 -0.18
C HIS A 97 -10.41 -8.85 -0.47
N GLN A 98 -10.76 -7.91 -1.35
CA GLN A 98 -9.91 -6.76 -1.65
C GLN A 98 -9.62 -5.91 -0.41
N ILE A 99 -10.65 -5.66 0.42
CA ILE A 99 -10.48 -4.91 1.67
C ILE A 99 -9.54 -5.65 2.64
N LYS A 100 -9.68 -6.98 2.75
CA LYS A 100 -8.80 -7.81 3.60
C LYS A 100 -7.35 -7.77 3.14
N GLU A 101 -7.09 -7.82 1.84
CA GLU A 101 -5.72 -7.74 1.32
C GLU A 101 -5.07 -6.39 1.66
N VAL A 102 -5.79 -5.27 1.44
CA VAL A 102 -5.27 -3.94 1.82
C VAL A 102 -5.01 -3.84 3.32
N LEU A 103 -5.88 -4.40 4.17
CA LEU A 103 -5.66 -4.45 5.62
C LEU A 103 -4.41 -5.26 5.99
N ASN A 104 -4.17 -6.39 5.33
CA ASN A 104 -2.95 -7.18 5.52
C ASN A 104 -1.71 -6.38 5.11
N ASP A 105 -1.75 -5.73 3.94
CA ASP A 105 -0.63 -4.92 3.44
C ASP A 105 -0.32 -3.73 4.36
N LEU A 106 -1.34 -3.08 4.94
CA LEU A 106 -1.15 -2.00 5.92
C LEU A 106 -0.57 -2.52 7.25
N ALA A 107 -0.92 -3.74 7.67
CA ALA A 107 -0.32 -4.37 8.84
C ALA A 107 1.16 -4.72 8.59
N ASP A 108 1.49 -5.26 7.40
CA ASP A 108 2.86 -5.54 7.00
C ASP A 108 3.68 -4.24 6.91
N LEU A 109 3.11 -3.18 6.33
CA LEU A 109 3.71 -1.85 6.28
C LEU A 109 4.03 -1.31 7.68
N ARG A 110 3.09 -1.43 8.63
CA ARG A 110 3.26 -1.02 10.03
C ARG A 110 4.35 -1.84 10.73
N GLY A 111 4.49 -3.12 10.38
CA GLY A 111 5.54 -3.98 10.90
C GLY A 111 6.92 -3.68 10.31
N ALA A 112 6.98 -3.19 9.08
CA ALA A 112 8.22 -2.91 8.36
C ALA A 112 8.75 -1.49 8.60
N LEU A 113 7.88 -0.48 8.64
CA LEU A 113 8.25 0.94 8.70
C LEU A 113 7.73 1.62 9.97
N SER A 114 8.45 2.64 10.44
CA SER A 114 7.96 3.52 11.50
C SER A 114 6.89 4.46 10.95
N VAL A 115 5.64 3.99 10.95
CA VAL A 115 4.47 4.74 10.50
C VAL A 115 3.75 5.38 11.69
N ASP A 116 3.21 6.59 11.51
CA ASP A 116 2.42 7.26 12.55
C ASP A 116 1.07 6.56 12.75
N ALA A 117 0.93 5.86 13.88
CA ALA A 117 -0.30 5.14 14.23
C ALA A 117 -1.50 6.08 14.33
N SER A 118 -1.33 7.33 14.77
CA SER A 118 -2.42 8.29 14.91
C SER A 118 -3.06 8.66 13.56
N GLN A 119 -2.30 8.54 12.47
CA GLN A 119 -2.76 8.79 11.10
C GLN A 119 -3.24 7.52 10.41
N LEU A 120 -2.60 6.39 10.69
CA LEU A 120 -2.92 5.10 10.07
C LEU A 120 -4.16 4.43 10.69
N ASP A 121 -4.35 4.51 12.01
CA ASP A 121 -5.47 3.84 12.70
C ASP A 121 -6.86 4.29 12.22
N PRO A 122 -7.11 5.59 11.91
CA PRO A 122 -8.36 6.02 11.28
C PRO A 122 -8.61 5.37 9.92
N ILE A 123 -7.57 5.17 9.10
CA ILE A 123 -7.69 4.50 7.79
C ILE A 123 -8.08 3.03 8.01
N VAL A 124 -7.35 2.33 8.88
CA VAL A 124 -7.62 0.92 9.22
C VAL A 124 -9.05 0.74 9.73
N SER A 125 -9.48 1.59 10.67
CA SER A 125 -10.83 1.53 11.25
C SER A 125 -11.93 1.69 10.20
N ARG A 126 -11.74 2.56 9.20
CA ARG A 126 -12.69 2.75 8.10
C ARG A 126 -12.79 1.50 7.22
N LEU A 127 -11.66 0.89 6.89
CA LEU A 127 -11.62 -0.35 6.11
C LEU A 127 -12.27 -1.52 6.86
N GLU A 128 -12.00 -1.66 8.17
CA GLU A 128 -12.63 -2.68 9.03
C GLU A 128 -14.15 -2.48 9.17
N ALA A 129 -14.60 -1.23 9.29
CA ALA A 129 -16.02 -0.90 9.32
C ALA A 129 -16.71 -1.29 8.00
N ALA A 130 -16.10 -0.97 6.85
CA ALA A 130 -16.62 -1.36 5.53
C ALA A 130 -16.64 -2.89 5.35
N LEU A 131 -15.61 -3.58 5.83
CA LEU A 131 -15.54 -5.04 5.83
C LEU A 131 -16.67 -5.66 6.66
N SER A 132 -17.08 -5.03 7.76
CA SER A 132 -18.15 -5.52 8.63
C SER A 132 -19.56 -5.32 8.06
N GLN A 133 -19.73 -4.36 7.15
CA GLN A 133 -21.03 -3.99 6.55
C GLN A 133 -21.32 -4.68 5.21
N SER A 134 -20.29 -5.21 4.54
CA SER A 134 -20.40 -5.91 3.24
C SER A 134 -20.71 -7.38 3.37
#